data_AF-A0A938W498-F1
#
_entry.id   AF-A0A938W498-F1
#
_cell.length_a   1.000
_cell.length_b   1.000
_cell.length_c   1.000
_cell.angle_alpha   90.00
_cell.angle_beta   90.00
_cell.angle_gamma   90.00
#
_symmetry.space_group_name_H-M   'P 1'
#
loop_
_entity.id
_entity.type
_entity.pdbx_description
1 polymer ?
#
loop_
_entity_poly.entity_id
_entity_poly.type
_entity_poly.pdbx_seq_one_letter_code
_entity_poly.pdbx_strand_id
1 'polypeptide(L)'
;MPFTEYERISDITDVVTIAKGAGVDIHHYLNHTFGRGNWRKLKGIARVEYENGEIWQAEIHWYEAHGIGRRLEKVKRNIRRLA
;
A
#
# COMPACT_ATOMS: atom_id res chain seq x y z
N MET A 1 15.80 8.23 0.33
CA MET A 1 15.41 6.83 0.60
C MET A 1 15.24 6.16 -0.75
N PRO A 2 16.08 5.19 -1.14
CA PRO A 2 15.82 4.44 -2.36
C PRO A 2 14.46 3.74 -2.18
N PHE A 3 13.53 3.99 -3.09
CA PHE A 3 12.35 3.14 -3.22
C PHE A 3 12.88 1.84 -3.79
N THR A 4 13.10 0.84 -2.95
CA THR A 4 13.45 -0.49 -3.45
C THR A 4 12.27 -0.94 -4.31
N GLU A 5 12.53 -1.13 -5.60
CA GLU A 5 11.54 -1.66 -6.50
C GLU A 5 11.21 -3.08 -6.06
N TYR A 6 9.92 -3.40 -6.06
CA TYR A 6 9.42 -4.70 -5.65
C TYR A 6 8.26 -5.09 -6.54
N GLU A 7 8.14 -6.39 -6.80
CA GLU A 7 6.97 -6.98 -7.43
C GLU A 7 6.09 -7.63 -6.36
N ARG A 8 4.79 -7.32 -6.37
CA ARG A 8 3.82 -7.99 -5.52
C ARG A 8 3.40 -9.30 -6.18
N ILE A 9 3.92 -10.40 -5.67
CA ILE A 9 3.70 -11.75 -6.22
C ILE A 9 2.54 -12.52 -5.56
N SER A 10 1.84 -11.92 -4.58
CA SER A 10 0.62 -12.50 -3.98
C SER A 10 -0.47 -11.48 -3.74
N ASP A 11 -1.70 -11.94 -3.55
CA ASP A 11 -2.79 -11.08 -3.05
C ASP A 11 -2.49 -10.51 -1.67
N ILE A 12 -3.11 -9.35 -1.39
CA ILE A 12 -3.02 -8.70 -0.09
C ILE A 12 -4.06 -9.33 0.85
N THR A 13 -3.58 -9.82 1.97
CA THR A 13 -4.35 -10.43 3.06
C THR A 13 -4.34 -9.53 4.30
N ASP A 14 -5.11 -9.88 5.32
CA ASP A 14 -5.16 -9.15 6.60
C ASP A 14 -5.37 -7.64 6.44
N VAL A 15 -6.31 -7.27 5.56
CA VAL A 15 -6.56 -5.88 5.20
C VAL A 15 -7.21 -5.13 6.37
N VAL A 16 -6.55 -4.07 6.84
CA VAL A 16 -7.00 -3.21 7.93
C VAL A 16 -7.07 -1.77 7.43
N THR A 17 -8.16 -1.06 7.75
CA THR A 17 -8.24 0.38 7.51
C THR A 17 -7.57 1.15 8.65
N ILE A 18 -6.57 1.96 8.34
CA ILE A 18 -5.86 2.82 9.29
C ILE A 18 -6.60 4.14 9.49
N ALA A 19 -7.05 4.74 8.40
CA ALA A 19 -7.71 6.04 8.41
C ALA A 19 -8.75 6.16 7.29
N LYS A 20 -9.74 7.04 7.46
CA LYS A 20 -10.82 7.29 6.49
C LYS A 20 -11.15 8.79 6.42
N GLY A 21 -11.57 9.26 5.25
CA GLY A 21 -12.05 10.62 5.04
C GLY A 21 -11.03 11.68 5.44
N ALA A 22 -11.46 12.66 6.23
CA ALA A 22 -10.60 13.75 6.71
C ALA A 22 -9.42 13.28 7.59
N GLY A 23 -9.52 12.10 8.21
CA GLY A 23 -8.42 11.51 8.98
C GLY A 23 -7.28 10.95 8.13
N VAL A 24 -7.42 10.96 6.79
CA VAL A 24 -6.32 10.61 5.89
C VAL A 24 -5.45 11.85 5.69
N ASP A 25 -4.23 11.83 6.24
CA ASP A 25 -3.31 12.99 6.29
C ASP A 25 -3.13 13.69 4.94
N ILE A 26 -3.10 12.92 3.84
CA ILE A 26 -2.84 13.42 2.49
C ILE A 26 -4.11 13.50 1.62
N HIS A 27 -5.32 13.49 2.20
CA HIS A 27 -6.56 13.45 1.43
C HIS A 27 -6.72 14.61 0.43
N HIS A 28 -6.22 15.80 0.75
CA HIS A 28 -6.18 16.94 -0.19
C HIS A 28 -5.35 16.64 -1.42
N TYR A 29 -4.14 16.08 -1.24
CA TYR A 29 -3.29 15.64 -2.35
C TYR A 29 -3.95 14.55 -3.17
N LEU A 30 -4.52 13.54 -2.52
CA LEU A 30 -5.20 12.44 -3.21
C LEU A 30 -6.40 12.94 -4.04
N ASN A 31 -7.19 13.86 -3.50
CA ASN A 31 -8.29 14.50 -4.21
C ASN A 31 -7.81 15.29 -5.43
N HIS A 32 -6.71 16.03 -5.29
CA HIS A 32 -6.15 16.84 -6.37
C HIS A 32 -5.53 15.97 -7.48
N THR A 33 -4.82 14.89 -7.13
CA THR A 33 -4.07 14.06 -8.09
C THR A 33 -4.93 12.98 -8.74
N PHE A 34 -5.85 12.36 -8.00
CA PHE A 34 -6.61 11.20 -8.48
C PHE A 34 -8.11 11.44 -8.55
N GLY A 35 -8.58 12.61 -8.15
CA GLY A 35 -9.98 12.97 -8.10
C GLY A 35 -10.60 12.83 -6.71
N ARG A 36 -11.71 13.53 -6.51
CA ARG A 36 -12.40 13.58 -5.22
C ARG A 36 -12.97 12.21 -4.87
N GLY A 37 -12.62 11.72 -3.67
CA GLY A 37 -13.08 10.42 -3.21
C GLY A 37 -13.16 10.30 -1.69
N ASN A 38 -13.94 9.33 -1.22
CA ASN A 38 -13.94 8.92 0.18
C ASN A 38 -12.69 8.06 0.43
N TRP A 39 -11.54 8.73 0.53
CA TRP A 39 -10.24 8.10 0.69
C TRP A 39 -10.16 7.31 1.99
N ARG A 40 -9.54 6.14 1.89
CA ARG A 40 -9.18 5.27 3.00
C ARG A 40 -7.69 4.99 2.89
N LYS A 41 -6.97 5.07 3.99
CA LYS A 41 -5.60 4.56 4.12
C LYS A 41 -5.71 3.15 4.67
N LEU A 42 -5.22 2.18 3.93
CA LEU A 42 -5.27 0.77 4.32
C LEU A 42 -3.86 0.21 4.47
N LYS A 43 -3.77 -0.85 5.25
CA LYS A 43 -2.62 -1.75 5.28
C LYS A 43 -3.06 -3.19 5.14
N GLY A 44 -2.12 -4.05 4.76
CA GLY A 44 -2.31 -5.49 4.72
C GLY A 44 -0.97 -6.18 4.51
N ILE A 45 -1.01 -7.49 4.37
CA ILE A 45 0.17 -8.34 4.25
C ILE A 45 0.18 -9.01 2.89
N ALA A 46 1.31 -8.97 2.20
CA ALA A 46 1.52 -9.71 0.95
C ALA A 46 2.96 -10.21 0.83
N ARG A 47 3.18 -11.10 -0.12
CA ARG A 47 4.52 -11.51 -0.55
C ARG A 47 5.00 -10.55 -1.62
N VAL A 48 6.24 -10.11 -1.47
CA VAL A 48 6.95 -9.24 -2.41
C VAL A 48 8.27 -9.87 -2.77
N GLU A 49 8.66 -9.72 -4.03
CA GLU A 49 9.99 -10.05 -4.52
C GLU A 49 10.72 -8.74 -4.83
N TYR A 50 11.93 -8.59 -4.29
CA TYR A 50 12.78 -7.44 -4.56
C TYR A 50 13.71 -7.73 -5.75
N GLU A 51 14.26 -6.68 -6.38
CA GLU A 51 15.15 -6.82 -7.56
C GLU A 51 16.37 -7.74 -7.33
N ASN A 52 16.80 -7.91 -6.08
CA ASN A 52 17.87 -8.81 -5.70
C ASN A 52 17.45 -10.29 -5.61
N GLY A 53 16.20 -10.62 -5.95
CA GLY A 53 15.61 -11.95 -5.89
C GLY A 53 15.17 -12.38 -4.49
N GLU A 54 15.26 -11.50 -3.48
CA GLU A 54 14.79 -11.83 -2.15
C GLU A 54 13.27 -11.78 -2.05
N ILE A 55 12.69 -12.84 -1.49
CA ILE A 55 11.24 -12.92 -1.30
C ILE A 55 10.92 -12.67 0.17
N TRP A 56 10.02 -11.73 0.40
CA TRP A 56 9.61 -11.31 1.74
C TRP A 56 8.10 -11.33 1.90
N GLN A 57 7.66 -11.71 3.10
CA GLN A 57 6.34 -11.32 3.60
C GLN A 57 6.46 -9.90 4.17
N ALA A 58 5.65 -8.98 3.65
CA ALA A 58 5.75 -7.56 3.94
C ALA A 58 4.39 -6.93 4.28
N GLU A 59 4.41 -5.94 5.19
CA GLU A 59 3.29 -5.04 5.44
C GLU A 59 3.29 -3.96 4.36
N ILE A 60 2.21 -3.89 3.59
CA ILE A 60 2.00 -2.94 2.50
C ILE A 60 0.93 -1.94 2.93
N HIS A 61 1.15 -0.66 2.64
CA HIS A 61 0.16 0.40 2.83
C HIS A 61 -0.23 1.00 1.49
N TRP A 62 -1.50 1.35 1.34
CA TRP A 62 -2.01 2.05 0.16
C TRP A 62 -3.16 2.98 0.52
N TYR A 63 -3.57 3.80 -0.45
CA TYR A 63 -4.77 4.59 -0.38
C TYR A 63 -5.79 4.08 -1.38
N GLU A 64 -7.07 4.12 -1.02
CA GLU A 64 -8.14 3.64 -1.89
C GLU A 64 -9.39 4.48 -1.72
N ALA A 65 -10.07 4.75 -2.82
CA ALA A 65 -11.39 5.34 -2.84
C ALA A 65 -12.31 4.59 -3.81
N HIS A 66 -13.59 4.52 -3.46
CA HIS A 66 -14.61 3.94 -4.33
C HIS A 66 -14.63 4.66 -5.68
N GLY A 67 -14.63 3.89 -6.78
CA GLY A 67 -14.59 4.42 -8.15
C GLY A 67 -13.21 4.88 -8.65
N ILE A 68 -12.21 5.00 -7.76
CA ILE A 68 -10.83 5.39 -8.14
C ILE A 68 -9.86 4.20 -8.03
N GLY A 69 -10.12 3.29 -7.08
CA GLY A 69 -9.29 2.12 -6.82
C GLY A 69 -8.05 2.43 -5.97
N ARG A 70 -7.10 1.48 -5.98
CA ARG A 70 -5.88 1.50 -5.16
C ARG A 70 -4.83 2.44 -5.75
N ARG A 71 -4.19 3.26 -4.90
CA ARG A 71 -3.17 4.25 -5.26
C ARG A 71 -2.05 4.30 -4.22
N LEU A 72 -0.87 4.71 -4.69
CA LEU A 72 0.34 4.92 -3.89
C LEU A 72 0.65 3.73 -2.96
N GLU A 73 0.54 2.52 -3.49
CA GLU A 73 0.91 1.30 -2.78
C GLU A 73 2.41 1.31 -2.49
N LYS A 74 2.80 1.00 -1.25
CA LYS A 74 4.20 0.92 -0.81
C LYS A 74 4.39 -0.13 0.27
N VAL A 75 5.47 -0.89 0.20
CA VAL A 75 5.97 -1.66 1.33
C VAL A 75 6.38 -0.70 2.46
N LYS A 76 5.89 -0.96 3.66
CA LYS A 76 6.24 -0.22 4.87
C LYS A 76 7.17 -0.97 5.79
N ARG A 77 7.06 -2.30 5.84
CA ARG A 77 7.86 -3.13 6.74
C ARG A 77 8.00 -4.54 6.22
N ASN A 78 9.22 -5.07 6.27
CA ASN A 78 9.50 -6.48 6.07
C ASN A 78 9.21 -7.26 7.35
N ILE A 79 8.39 -8.30 7.26
CA ILE A 79 7.98 -9.12 8.41
C ILE A 79 8.87 -10.35 8.50
N ARG A 80 8.99 -11.10 7.40
CA ARG A 80 9.74 -12.36 7.35
C ARG A 80 10.33 -12.59 5.96
N ARG A 81 11.60 -12.99 5.91
CA ARG A 81 12.24 -13.48 4.68
C ARG A 81 11.78 -14.91 4.39
N LEU A 82 11.43 -15.17 3.14
CA LEU A 82 10.94 -16.45 2.64
C LEU A 82 11.98 -17.15 1.75
N ALA A 83 12.79 -16.38 1.01
CA ALA A 83 13.94 -16.83 0.23
C ALA A 83 14.98 -15.69 0.15
#